data_AF-A0A538BXI6-F1
#
_entry.id   AF-A0A538BXI6-F1
#
_cell.length_a   1.000
_cell.length_b   1.000
_cell.length_c   1.000
_cell.angle_alpha   90.00
_cell.angle_beta   90.00
_cell.angle_gamma   90.00
#
_symmetry.space_group_name_H-M   'P 1'
#
loop_
_entity.id
_entity.type
_entity.pdbx_description
1 polymer ?
#
loop_
_entity_poly.entity_id
_entity_poly.type
_entity_poly.pdbx_seq_one_letter_code
_entity_poly.pdbx_strand_id
1 'polypeptide(L)'
;FSSLRHIVTERPEPFYGSLRKIKQPTLVLFGERDRLVSPRLGVRLAQNIPSSQFVVLPDIGHVPQFEATAQTLGALTKFLASAPQGKPLF
;
A
#
# COMPACT_ATOMS: atom_id res chain seq x y z
N PHE A 1 -13.18 -3.88 -11.58
CA PHE A 1 -14.09 -3.01 -10.79
C PHE A 1 -14.52 -3.59 -9.43
N SER A 2 -13.87 -4.64 -8.89
CA SER A 2 -14.23 -5.21 -7.58
C SER A 2 -13.56 -4.51 -6.38
N SER A 3 -12.42 -3.83 -6.58
CA SER A 3 -11.64 -3.20 -5.50
C SER A 3 -12.34 -2.02 -4.81
N LEU A 4 -13.18 -1.26 -5.52
CA LEU A 4 -13.88 -0.09 -4.95
C LEU A 4 -15.11 -0.49 -4.10
N ARG A 5 -15.77 -1.63 -4.40
CA ARG A 5 -16.95 -2.08 -3.63
C ARG A 5 -16.63 -2.42 -2.17
N HIS A 6 -15.41 -2.86 -1.89
CA HIS A 6 -14.97 -3.17 -0.52
C HIS A 6 -14.63 -1.95 0.33
N ILE A 7 -14.47 -0.77 -0.29
CA ILE A 7 -14.29 0.48 0.46
C ILE A 7 -15.64 0.97 1.01
N VAL A 8 -16.77 0.64 0.36
CA VAL A 8 -18.04 1.33 0.62
C VAL A 8 -19.20 0.42 1.09
N THR A 9 -19.34 -0.86 0.72
CA THR A 9 -20.66 -1.51 0.99
C THR A 9 -20.77 -3.03 1.18
N GLU A 10 -19.73 -3.86 1.09
CA GLU A 10 -19.92 -5.32 1.30
C GLU A 10 -18.97 -5.90 2.35
N ARG A 11 -19.52 -6.80 3.18
CA ARG A 11 -18.90 -7.43 4.37
C ARG A 11 -17.38 -7.65 4.15
N PRO A 12 -16.51 -7.11 5.01
CA PRO A 12 -15.07 -7.00 4.73
C PRO A 12 -14.28 -8.32 4.72
N GLU A 13 -14.85 -9.40 5.25
CA GLU A 13 -14.12 -10.66 5.47
C GLU A 13 -13.53 -11.30 4.21
N PRO A 14 -14.26 -11.45 3.08
CA PRO A 14 -13.67 -12.03 1.86
C PRO A 14 -12.51 -11.19 1.31
N PHE A 15 -12.54 -9.86 1.51
CA PHE A 15 -11.49 -8.96 1.06
C PHE A 15 -10.21 -9.15 1.87
N TYR A 16 -10.26 -9.02 3.20
CA TYR A 16 -9.06 -9.19 4.03
C TYR A 16 -8.51 -10.62 3.99
N GLY A 17 -9.37 -11.62 3.87
CA GLY A 17 -8.95 -13.01 3.63
C GLY A 17 -8.18 -13.19 2.32
N SER A 18 -8.54 -12.43 1.27
CA SER A 18 -7.82 -12.48 -0.01
C SER A 18 -6.42 -11.87 0.06
N LEU A 19 -6.22 -10.83 0.88
CA LEU A 19 -4.90 -10.18 1.05
C LEU A 19 -3.83 -11.13 1.61
N ARG A 20 -4.22 -12.09 2.45
CA ARG A 20 -3.33 -13.12 3.02
C ARG A 20 -2.74 -14.06 1.97
N LYS A 21 -3.33 -14.08 0.77
CA LYS A 21 -2.85 -14.86 -0.37
C LYS A 21 -1.69 -14.19 -1.12
N ILE A 22 -1.47 -12.88 -0.93
CA ILE A 22 -0.34 -12.15 -1.54
C ILE A 22 0.97 -12.68 -0.93
N LYS A 23 1.90 -13.15 -1.77
CA LYS A 23 3.19 -13.72 -1.36
C LYS A 23 4.38 -12.83 -1.68
N GLN A 24 4.19 -11.89 -2.59
CA GLN A 24 5.18 -10.92 -3.02
C GLN A 24 5.44 -9.90 -1.90
N PRO A 25 6.69 -9.42 -1.74
CA PRO A 25 6.95 -8.21 -0.97
C PRO A 25 6.03 -7.08 -1.44
N THR A 26 5.44 -6.34 -0.49
CA THR A 26 4.46 -5.29 -0.79
C THR A 26 4.79 -4.02 -0.03
N LEU A 27 4.80 -2.87 -0.71
CA LEU A 27 4.85 -1.56 -0.08
C LEU A 27 3.46 -0.95 -0.03
N VAL A 28 3.01 -0.55 1.16
CA VAL A 28 1.79 0.23 1.39
C VAL A 28 2.23 1.63 1.78
N LEU A 29 2.00 2.63 0.92
CA LEU A 29 2.43 4.01 1.12
C LEU A 29 1.23 4.96 1.16
N PHE A 30 1.13 5.78 2.20
CA PHE A 30 0.05 6.75 2.40
C PHE A 30 0.59 8.13 2.79
N GLY A 31 -0.17 9.19 2.51
CA GLY A 31 0.02 10.47 3.19
C GLY A 31 -0.75 10.50 4.53
N GLU A 32 -0.16 11.08 5.56
CA GLU A 32 -0.76 11.17 6.91
C GLU A 32 -2.11 11.91 6.92
N ARG A 33 -2.24 12.92 6.08
CA ARG A 33 -3.39 13.83 6.01
C ARG A 33 -4.37 13.47 4.89
N ASP A 34 -4.32 12.24 4.38
CA ASP A 34 -5.27 11.75 3.39
C ASP A 34 -6.71 11.78 3.94
N ARG A 35 -7.52 12.69 3.38
CA ARG A 35 -8.93 12.89 3.71
C ARG A 35 -9.88 12.06 2.84
N LEU A 36 -9.40 11.49 1.74
CA LEU A 36 -10.20 10.67 0.84
C LEU A 36 -10.16 9.20 1.28
N VAL A 37 -8.98 8.69 1.63
CA VAL A 37 -8.79 7.34 2.13
C VAL A 37 -7.94 7.38 3.40
N SER A 38 -8.58 7.13 4.55
CA SER A 38 -7.88 7.19 5.83
C SER A 38 -6.64 6.26 5.87
N PRO A 39 -5.49 6.73 6.37
CA PRO A 39 -4.30 5.90 6.58
C PRO A 39 -4.53 4.67 7.48
N ARG A 40 -5.62 4.67 8.26
CA ARG A 40 -6.08 3.48 9.02
C ARG A 40 -6.41 2.29 8.11
N LEU A 41 -6.78 2.54 6.84
CA LEU A 41 -6.90 1.46 5.85
C LEU A 41 -5.52 0.88 5.54
N GLY A 42 -4.51 1.73 5.32
CA GLY A 42 -3.13 1.29 5.10
C GLY A 42 -2.59 0.38 6.20
N VAL A 43 -2.86 0.73 7.47
CA VAL A 43 -2.55 -0.14 8.63
C VAL A 43 -3.23 -1.51 8.51
N ARG A 44 -4.52 -1.53 8.19
CA ARG A 44 -5.28 -2.78 8.03
C ARG A 44 -4.82 -3.63 6.85
N LEU A 45 -4.42 -2.99 5.74
CA LEU A 45 -3.80 -3.68 4.60
C LEU A 45 -2.50 -4.35 5.03
N ALA A 46 -1.60 -3.59 5.68
CA ALA A 46 -0.31 -4.11 6.14
C ALA A 46 -0.46 -5.26 7.15
N GLN A 47 -1.45 -5.20 8.05
CA GLN A 47 -1.75 -6.28 8.98
C GLN A 47 -2.22 -7.59 8.31
N ASN A 48 -2.81 -7.51 7.11
CA ASN A 48 -3.36 -8.68 6.41
C ASN A 48 -2.48 -9.17 5.25
N ILE A 49 -1.48 -8.40 4.83
CA ILE A 49 -0.50 -8.81 3.81
C ILE A 49 0.77 -9.31 4.52
N PRO A 50 1.12 -10.62 4.43
CA PRO A 50 2.19 -11.21 5.25
C PRO A 50 3.56 -10.55 5.10
N SER A 51 3.93 -10.16 3.87
CA SER A 51 5.24 -9.58 3.53
C SER A 51 5.09 -8.11 3.14
N SER A 52 4.52 -7.30 4.02
CA SER A 52 4.29 -5.88 3.76
C SER A 52 5.17 -4.94 4.57
N GLN A 53 5.45 -3.78 3.97
CA GLN A 53 6.01 -2.61 4.64
C GLN A 53 4.97 -1.50 4.57
N PHE A 54 4.72 -0.81 5.69
CA PHE A 54 3.83 0.34 5.73
C PHE A 54 4.62 1.61 5.96
N VAL A 55 4.44 2.59 5.07
CA VAL A 55 5.09 3.90 5.13
C VAL A 55 4.01 4.98 5.10
N VAL A 56 4.09 5.92 6.04
CA VAL A 56 3.24 7.11 6.06
C VAL A 56 4.15 8.33 5.90
N LEU A 57 3.82 9.19 4.94
CA LEU A 57 4.52 10.45 4.73
C LEU A 57 3.85 11.54 5.57
N PRO A 58 4.60 12.19 6.49
CA PRO A 58 4.04 13.23 7.35
C PRO A 58 3.57 14.42 6.52
N ASP A 59 2.46 15.04 6.94
CA ASP A 59 1.89 16.23 6.32
C ASP A 59 1.40 16.11 4.85
N ILE A 60 1.39 14.90 4.29
CA ILE A 60 0.97 14.65 2.89
C ILE A 60 -0.49 14.18 2.81
N GLY A 61 -1.20 14.63 1.76
CA GLY A 61 -2.57 14.26 1.46
C GLY A 61 -2.72 12.94 0.68
N HIS A 62 -3.68 12.91 -0.23
CA HIS A 62 -4.13 11.69 -0.89
C HIS A 62 -3.21 11.20 -2.00
N VAL A 63 -2.46 12.10 -2.62
CA VAL A 63 -1.68 11.80 -3.83
C VAL A 63 -0.18 12.03 -3.58
N PRO A 64 0.45 11.22 -2.70
CA PRO A 64 1.83 11.41 -2.26
C PRO A 64 2.84 11.43 -3.42
N GLN A 65 2.59 10.72 -4.51
CA GLN A 65 3.43 10.74 -5.70
C GLN A 65 3.51 12.12 -6.39
N PHE A 66 2.48 12.96 -6.25
CA PHE A 66 2.43 14.31 -6.77
C PHE A 66 2.76 15.36 -5.71
N GLU A 67 2.31 15.17 -4.47
CA GLU A 67 2.53 16.12 -3.37
C GLU A 67 3.96 16.05 -2.80
N ALA A 68 4.58 14.87 -2.84
CA ALA A 68 5.88 14.57 -2.25
C ALA A 68 6.65 13.56 -3.11
N THR A 69 6.90 13.93 -4.38
CA THR A 69 7.52 13.04 -5.37
C THR A 69 8.87 12.48 -4.90
N ALA A 70 9.74 13.32 -4.33
CA ALA A 70 11.07 12.89 -3.88
C ALA A 70 10.99 11.85 -2.74
N GLN A 71 10.12 12.07 -1.77
CA GLN A 71 9.91 11.17 -0.64
C GLN A 71 9.26 9.86 -1.08
N THR A 72 8.28 9.95 -1.99
CA THR A 72 7.62 8.78 -2.58
C THR A 72 8.62 7.94 -3.38
N LEU A 73 9.44 8.56 -4.23
CA LEU A 73 10.50 7.87 -4.96
C LEU A 73 11.53 7.26 -4.02
N GLY A 74 11.93 7.96 -2.96
CA GLY A 74 12.86 7.43 -1.96
C GLY A 74 12.34 6.16 -1.29
N ALA A 75 11.07 6.16 -0.86
CA ALA A 75 10.43 4.99 -0.28
C ALA A 75 10.32 3.83 -1.30
N LEU A 76 9.94 4.15 -2.53
CA LEU A 76 9.79 3.16 -3.62
C LEU A 76 11.13 2.52 -3.99
N THR A 77 12.17 3.32 -4.24
CA THR A 77 13.50 2.82 -4.62
C THR A 77 14.12 2.00 -3.50
N LYS A 78 14.00 2.44 -2.24
CA LYS A 78 14.47 1.67 -1.08
C LYS A 78 13.77 0.30 -1.00
N PHE A 79 12.45 0.28 -1.20
CA PHE A 79 11.69 -0.96 -1.23
C PHE A 79 12.15 -1.89 -2.35
N LEU A 80 12.24 -1.38 -3.58
CA LEU A 80 12.66 -2.18 -4.74
C LEU A 80 14.09 -2.72 -4.61
N ALA A 81 15.02 -1.94 -4.04
CA ALA A 81 16.37 -2.40 -3.77
C ALA A 81 16.44 -3.53 -2.72
N SER A 82 15.46 -3.58 -1.81
CA SER A 82 15.35 -4.64 -0.79
C SER A 82 14.59 -5.87 -1.25
N ALA A 83 13.84 -5.77 -2.35
CA ALA A 83 13.05 -6.87 -2.88
C ALA A 83 13.95 -7.89 -3.59
N PRO A 84 13.66 -9.20 -3.50
CA PRO A 84 14.36 -10.22 -4.28
C PRO A 84 14.27 -9.88 -5.76
N GLN A 85 15.41 -9.86 -6.45
CA GLN A 85 15.42 -9.63 -7.89
C GLN A 85 14.68 -10.78 -8.57
N GLY A 86 13.61 -10.45 -9.28
CA GLY A 86 12.93 -11.40 -10.15
C GLY A 86 13.89 -11.84 -11.26
N LYS A 87 13.72 -13.07 -11.74
CA LYS A 87 14.43 -13.52 -12.95
C LYS A 87 14.01 -12.57 -14.09
N PRO A 88 14.94 -11.93 -14.81
CA PRO A 88 14.57 -11.09 -15.95
C PRO A 88 13.74 -11.93 -16.93
N LEU A 89 12.64 -11.34 -17.39
CA LEU A 89 11.72 -11.98 -18.34
C LEU A 89 12.24 -11.86 -19.78
N PHE A 90 13.55 -11.89 -20.02
CA PHE A 90 14.16 -11.88 -21.34
C PHE A 90 15.53 -12.57 -21.29
#